data_AF-A0A916YAF0-F1
#
_entry.id   AF-A0A916YAF0-F1
#
_cell.length_a   1.000
_cell.length_b   1.000
_cell.length_c   1.000
_cell.angle_alpha   90.00
_cell.angle_beta   90.00
_cell.angle_gamma   90.00
#
_symmetry.space_group_name_H-M   'P 1'
#
loop_
_entity.id
_entity.type
_entity.pdbx_description
1 polymer ?
#
loop_
_entity_poly.entity_id
_entity_poly.type
_entity_poly.pdbx_seq_one_letter_code
_entity_poly.pdbx_strand_id
1 'polypeptide(L)'
;MIGAVALSLLLLLAFAVRYMADIPQDAWNPLWSFAYVLGLCVALIMVFYDRKNFPEKVWDFNPKRGILYFFLGWIIFPFMMVIDAVFGVEFTMSGMAVGTFVMSVLIGIAGTFTENVRV
;
A
#
# COMPACT_ATOMS: atom_id res chain seq x y z
N MET A 1 3.28 21.31 7.73
CA MET A 1 1.94 21.95 7.75
C MET A 1 1.10 21.61 6.52
N ILE A 2 1.64 21.62 5.30
CA ILE A 2 0.88 21.34 4.07
C ILE A 2 0.18 19.95 4.09
N GLY A 3 0.87 18.89 4.52
CA GLY A 3 0.28 17.56 4.64
C GLY A 3 -0.91 17.50 5.59
N ALA A 4 -0.87 18.23 6.71
CA ALA A 4 -1.92 18.21 7.72
C ALA A 4 -3.18 18.89 7.20
N VAL A 5 -3.02 20.03 6.51
CA VAL A 5 -4.12 20.73 5.84
C VAL A 5 -4.73 19.85 4.74
N ALA A 6 -3.91 19.19 3.92
CA ALA A 6 -4.39 18.29 2.88
C ALA A 6 -5.17 17.09 3.47
N LEU A 7 -4.68 16.50 4.56
CA LEU A 7 -5.34 15.39 5.23
C LEU A 7 -6.69 15.81 5.85
N SER A 8 -6.73 16.96 6.52
CA SER A 8 -7.98 17.51 7.05
C SER A 8 -9.01 17.81 5.96
N LEU A 9 -8.58 18.37 4.82
CA LEU A 9 -9.47 18.64 3.69
C LEU A 9 -10.01 17.36 3.05
N LEU A 10 -9.18 16.31 2.92
CA LEU A 10 -9.64 15.02 2.39
C LEU A 10 -10.64 14.35 3.34
N LEU A 11 -10.41 14.39 4.66
CA LEU A 11 -11.37 13.87 5.64
C LEU A 11 -12.70 14.65 5.59
N LEU A 12 -12.63 15.99 5.50
CA LEU A 12 -13.81 16.83 5.35
C LEU A 12 -14.55 16.55 4.03
N LEU A 13 -13.84 16.25 2.94
CA LEU A 13 -14.45 15.91 1.67
C LEU A 13 -15.29 14.63 1.77
N ALA A 14 -14.75 13.56 2.36
CA ALA A 14 -15.52 12.33 2.57
C ALA A 14 -16.74 12.54 3.46
N PHE A 15 -16.59 13.35 4.52
CA PHE A 15 -17.71 13.70 5.40
C PHE A 15 -18.78 14.52 4.66
N ALA A 16 -18.38 15.52 3.88
CA ALA A 16 -19.30 16.37 3.13
C ALA A 16 -20.05 15.59 2.04
N VAL A 17 -19.38 14.69 1.33
CA VAL A 17 -20.01 13.84 0.31
C VAL A 17 -21.07 12.94 0.93
N ARG A 18 -20.77 12.33 2.07
CA ARG A 18 -21.74 11.53 2.82
C ARG A 18 -22.91 12.36 3.33
N TYR A 19 -22.66 13.56 3.86
CA TYR A 19 -23.71 14.40 4.43
C TYR A 19 -24.61 15.09 3.39
N MET A 20 -24.04 15.56 2.27
CA MET A 20 -24.76 16.34 1.26
C MET A 20 -25.35 15.50 0.14
N ALA A 21 -24.68 14.42 -0.26
CA ALA A 21 -25.13 13.59 -1.38
C ALA A 21 -25.75 12.26 -0.93
N ASP A 22 -25.65 11.92 0.37
CA ASP A 22 -26.04 10.62 0.94
C ASP A 22 -25.43 9.42 0.18
N ILE A 23 -24.27 9.64 -0.44
CA ILE A 23 -23.53 8.62 -1.19
C ILE A 23 -22.51 8.01 -0.22
N PRO A 24 -22.70 6.74 0.19
CA PRO A 24 -21.74 6.07 1.03
C PRO A 24 -20.47 5.73 0.21
N GLN A 25 -19.33 5.60 0.89
CA GLN A 25 -18.01 5.54 0.24
C GLN A 25 -17.79 4.27 -0.59
N ASP A 26 -18.54 3.22 -0.29
CA ASP A 26 -18.66 1.96 -1.04
C ASP A 26 -19.40 2.12 -2.38
N ALA A 27 -20.26 3.13 -2.52
CA ALA A 27 -20.96 3.45 -3.76
C ALA A 27 -20.16 4.37 -4.70
N TRP A 28 -18.93 4.75 -4.32
CA TRP A 28 -18.09 5.62 -5.14
C TRP A 28 -17.61 4.89 -6.38
N ASN A 29 -17.43 5.63 -7.47
CA ASN A 29 -16.74 5.10 -8.65
C ASN A 29 -15.36 4.55 -8.22
N PRO A 30 -14.97 3.32 -8.61
CA PRO A 30 -13.69 2.72 -8.21
C PRO A 30 -12.47 3.60 -8.45
N LEU A 31 -12.45 4.35 -9.56
CA LEU A 31 -11.36 5.30 -9.88
C LEU A 31 -11.29 6.45 -8.87
N TRP A 32 -12.46 6.94 -8.43
CA TRP A 32 -12.54 8.04 -7.49
C TRP A 32 -12.23 7.60 -6.05
N SER A 33 -12.70 6.42 -5.66
CA SER A 33 -12.32 5.79 -4.38
C SER A 33 -10.81 5.53 -4.31
N PHE A 34 -10.21 5.01 -5.38
CA PHE A 34 -8.77 4.80 -5.46
C PHE A 34 -7.98 6.11 -5.36
N ALA A 35 -8.37 7.14 -6.11
CA ALA A 35 -7.72 8.46 -6.05
C ALA A 35 -7.82 9.09 -4.66
N TYR A 36 -8.96 8.93 -3.98
CA TYR A 36 -9.16 9.42 -2.63
C TYR A 36 -8.25 8.72 -1.61
N VAL A 37 -8.20 7.38 -1.65
CA VAL A 37 -7.33 6.58 -0.77
C VAL A 37 -5.85 6.91 -1.02
N LEU A 38 -5.45 7.03 -2.29
CA LEU A 38 -4.08 7.42 -2.66
C LEU A 38 -3.75 8.83 -2.14
N GLY A 39 -4.67 9.78 -2.29
CA GLY A 39 -4.53 11.13 -1.74
C GLY A 39 -4.37 11.15 -0.22
N LEU A 40 -5.13 10.31 0.50
CA LEU A 40 -5.00 10.15 1.95
C LEU A 40 -3.62 9.60 2.33
N CYS A 41 -3.15 8.56 1.65
CA CYS A 41 -1.82 7.99 1.88
C CYS A 41 -0.71 9.03 1.66
N VAL A 42 -0.78 9.80 0.57
CA VAL A 42 0.21 10.86 0.27
C VAL A 42 0.16 11.98 1.31
N ALA A 43 -1.04 12.42 1.69
CA ALA A 43 -1.21 13.46 2.70
C ALA A 43 -0.67 12.98 4.07
N LEU A 44 -0.91 11.73 4.44
CA LEU A 44 -0.42 11.12 5.67
C LEU A 44 1.12 11.03 5.65
N ILE A 45 1.71 10.57 4.55
CA ILE A 45 3.16 10.60 4.38
C ILE A 45 3.67 12.03 4.55
N MET A 46 3.08 13.01 3.88
CA MET A 46 3.50 14.42 3.98
C MET A 46 3.32 15.05 5.38
N VAL A 47 2.40 14.54 6.21
CA VAL A 47 2.27 14.96 7.62
C VAL A 47 3.44 14.44 8.44
N PHE A 48 3.78 13.16 8.28
CA PHE A 48 4.77 12.47 9.08
C PHE A 48 6.18 12.49 8.47
N TYR A 49 6.33 13.00 7.25
CA TYR A 49 7.61 13.15 6.57
C TYR A 49 8.39 14.32 7.16
N ASP A 50 9.13 14.03 8.23
CA ASP A 50 10.12 14.96 8.75
C ASP A 50 11.43 14.83 7.96
N ARG A 51 11.63 15.77 7.03
CA ARG A 51 12.82 15.83 6.15
C ARG A 51 14.14 15.86 6.94
N LYS A 52 14.14 16.21 8.23
CA LYS A 52 15.35 16.23 9.08
C LYS A 52 15.77 14.85 9.59
N ASN A 53 14.85 13.88 9.67
CA ASN A 53 15.13 12.54 10.23
C ASN A 53 15.38 11.45 9.18
N PHE A 54 15.17 11.76 7.89
CA PHE A 54 15.49 10.84 6.81
C PHE A 54 16.83 11.23 6.20
N PRO A 55 17.92 10.47 6.45
CA PRO A 55 19.18 10.68 5.73
C PRO A 55 18.91 10.60 4.22
N GLU A 56 19.74 11.27 3.41
CA GLU A 56 19.66 11.19 1.95
C GLU A 56 19.66 9.71 1.53
N LYS A 57 18.49 9.23 1.11
CA LYS A 57 18.30 7.84 0.70
C LYS A 57 19.11 7.59 -0.55
N VAL A 58 20.29 7.00 -0.39
CA VAL A 58 21.09 6.50 -1.50
C VAL A 58 20.44 5.18 -1.91
N TRP A 59 19.68 5.21 -2.99
CA TRP A 59 19.10 4.01 -3.60
C TRP A 59 20.25 3.11 -4.05
N ASP A 60 20.40 1.96 -3.39
CA ASP A 60 21.42 0.95 -3.70
C ASP A 60 20.77 -0.15 -4.54
N PHE A 61 21.34 -0.42 -5.73
CA PHE A 61 20.85 -1.49 -6.59
C PHE A 61 21.49 -2.81 -6.17
N ASN A 62 20.75 -3.63 -5.42
CA ASN A 62 21.23 -4.91 -4.95
C ASN A 62 20.33 -6.08 -5.39
N PRO A 63 20.63 -6.73 -6.52
CA PRO A 63 19.80 -7.83 -7.05
C PRO A 63 19.73 -9.04 -6.11
N LYS A 64 20.77 -9.29 -5.28
CA LYS A 64 20.75 -10.40 -4.31
C LYS A 64 19.69 -10.19 -3.23
N ARG A 65 19.47 -8.95 -2.80
CA ARG A 65 18.42 -8.60 -1.84
C ARG A 65 17.03 -8.74 -2.44
N GLY A 66 16.84 -8.34 -3.70
CA GLY A 66 15.56 -8.56 -4.38
C GLY A 66 15.17 -10.03 -4.49
N ILE A 67 16.13 -10.93 -4.74
CA ILE A 67 15.87 -12.38 -4.74
C ILE A 67 15.44 -12.85 -3.34
N LEU A 68 16.11 -12.39 -2.28
CA LEU A 68 15.72 -12.71 -0.89
C LEU A 68 14.28 -12.25 -0.60
N TYR A 69 13.95 -11.01 -0.96
CA TYR A 69 12.60 -10.44 -0.76
C TYR A 69 11.54 -11.13 -1.62
N PHE A 70 11.89 -11.58 -2.83
CA PHE A 70 11.01 -12.41 -3.66
C PHE A 70 10.61 -13.70 -2.94
N PHE A 71 11.57 -14.44 -2.36
CA PHE A 71 11.27 -15.66 -1.61
C PHE A 71 10.52 -15.37 -0.29
N LEU A 72 10.79 -14.24 0.36
CA LEU A 72 9.99 -13.77 1.51
C LEU A 72 8.53 -13.46 1.11
N GLY A 73 8.30 -12.96 -0.10
CA GLY A 73 6.95 -12.76 -0.64
C GLY A 73 6.11 -14.03 -0.68
N TRP A 74 6.74 -15.20 -0.85
CA TRP A 74 6.04 -16.49 -0.79
C TRP A 74 5.57 -16.86 0.61
N ILE A 75 6.18 -16.30 1.66
CA ILE A 75 5.74 -16.49 3.05
C ILE A 75 4.43 -15.73 3.32
N ILE A 76 4.06 -14.75 2.48
CA ILE A 76 2.78 -14.03 2.58
C ILE A 76 1.60 -14.90 2.13
N PHE A 77 1.86 -15.95 1.34
CA PHE A 77 0.84 -16.89 0.86
C PHE A 77 -0.03 -17.52 1.96
N PRO A 78 0.53 -18.11 3.05
CA PRO A 78 -0.26 -18.61 4.15
C PRO A 78 -1.06 -17.52 4.88
N PHE A 79 -0.56 -16.28 4.93
CA PHE A 79 -1.32 -15.17 5.52
C PHE A 79 -2.54 -14.78 4.67
N MET A 80 -2.40 -14.73 3.35
CA MET A 80 -3.52 -14.47 2.45
C MET A 80 -4.58 -15.57 2.52
N MET A 81 -4.16 -16.85 2.58
CA MET A 81 -5.09 -17.97 2.81
C MET A 81 -5.88 -17.83 4.11
N VAL A 82 -5.24 -17.39 5.20
CA VAL A 82 -5.91 -17.18 6.49
C VAL A 82 -6.89 -16.01 6.41
N ILE A 83 -6.51 -14.89 5.78
CA ILE A 83 -7.38 -13.72 5.63
C ILE A 83 -8.62 -14.09 4.82
N ASP A 84 -8.45 -14.67 3.64
CA ASP A 84 -9.56 -15.02 2.76
C ASP A 84 -10.48 -16.09 3.38
N ALA A 85 -9.93 -16.99 4.21
CA ALA A 85 -10.70 -17.99 4.94
C ALA A 85 -11.59 -17.35 6.02
N VAL A 86 -11.11 -16.27 6.66
CA VAL A 86 -11.90 -15.47 7.61
C VAL A 86 -13.02 -14.70 6.92
N PHE A 87 -12.84 -14.30 5.65
CA PHE A 87 -13.83 -13.55 4.88
C PHE A 87 -14.78 -14.42 4.04
N GLY A 88 -14.64 -15.75 4.06
CA GLY A 88 -15.60 -16.69 3.43
C GLY A 88 -15.59 -16.67 1.90
N VAL A 89 -14.48 -16.28 1.27
CA VAL A 89 -14.35 -16.18 -0.19
C VAL A 89 -14.07 -17.55 -0.81
N GLU A 90 -14.69 -17.89 -1.93
CA GLU A 90 -14.43 -19.15 -2.64
C GLU A 90 -13.03 -19.18 -3.26
N PHE A 91 -12.27 -20.23 -2.95
CA PHE A 91 -10.87 -20.36 -3.30
C PHE A 91 -10.65 -21.00 -4.67
N THR A 92 -9.95 -20.28 -5.55
CA THR A 92 -9.30 -20.90 -6.71
C THR A 92 -7.79 -20.92 -6.48
N MET A 93 -7.22 -22.12 -6.36
CA MET A 93 -5.77 -22.35 -6.20
C MET A 93 -4.94 -21.59 -7.24
N SER A 94 -5.45 -21.48 -8.48
CA SER A 94 -4.82 -20.74 -9.56
C SER A 94 -4.75 -19.23 -9.30
N GLY A 95 -5.84 -18.62 -8.82
CA GLY A 95 -5.88 -17.18 -8.51
C GLY A 95 -4.91 -16.81 -7.39
N MET A 96 -4.82 -17.64 -6.36
CA MET A 96 -3.91 -17.40 -5.25
C MET A 96 -2.44 -17.58 -5.65
N ALA A 97 -2.12 -18.59 -6.45
CA ALA A 97 -0.77 -18.80 -6.95
C ALA A 97 -0.30 -17.62 -7.82
N VAL A 98 -1.18 -17.13 -8.71
CA VAL A 98 -0.89 -15.97 -9.56
C VAL A 98 -0.75 -14.70 -8.72
N GLY A 99 -1.66 -14.45 -7.78
CA GLY A 99 -1.58 -13.28 -6.88
C GLY A 99 -0.29 -13.28 -6.05
N THR A 100 0.09 -14.44 -5.51
CA THR A 100 1.33 -14.61 -4.73
C THR A 100 2.55 -14.37 -5.59
N PHE A 101 2.56 -14.92 -6.81
CA PHE A 101 3.66 -14.70 -7.74
C PHE A 101 3.81 -13.22 -8.09
N VAL A 102 2.72 -12.54 -8.44
CA VAL A 102 2.74 -11.11 -8.78
C VAL A 102 3.21 -10.27 -7.60
N MET A 103 2.69 -10.52 -6.39
CA MET A 103 3.10 -9.80 -5.20
C MET A 103 4.56 -10.07 -4.84
N SER A 104 5.03 -11.32 -4.99
CA SER A 104 6.43 -11.68 -4.76
C SER A 104 7.37 -11.01 -5.74
N VAL A 105 6.98 -10.90 -7.01
CA VAL A 105 7.74 -10.14 -8.02
C VAL A 105 7.82 -8.66 -7.64
N LEU A 106 6.70 -8.04 -7.25
CA LEU A 106 6.67 -6.63 -6.84
C LEU A 106 7.53 -6.38 -5.60
N ILE A 107 7.45 -7.27 -4.60
CA ILE A 107 8.27 -7.22 -3.39
C ILE A 107 9.75 -7.44 -3.71
N GLY A 108 10.07 -8.35 -4.63
CA GLY A 108 11.42 -8.58 -5.09
C GLY A 108 12.02 -7.35 -5.79
N ILE A 109 11.25 -6.70 -6.67
CA ILE A 109 11.63 -5.45 -7.33
C ILE A 109 11.81 -4.35 -6.29
N ALA A 110 10.86 -4.13 -5.39
CA ALA A 110 11.00 -3.16 -4.30
C ALA A 110 12.27 -3.47 -3.47
N GLY A 111 12.50 -4.75 -3.19
CA GLY A 111 13.66 -5.28 -2.48
C GLY A 111 15.00 -5.02 -3.17
N THR A 112 15.04 -5.01 -4.52
CA THR A 112 16.27 -4.66 -5.26
C THR A 112 16.68 -3.21 -5.08
N PHE A 113 15.72 -2.34 -4.76
CA PHE A 113 15.90 -0.91 -4.62
C PHE A 113 15.85 -0.44 -3.15
N THR A 114 15.53 -1.33 -2.20
CA THR A 114 15.52 -0.96 -0.78
C THR A 114 16.90 -0.60 -0.26
N GLU A 115 16.94 0.39 0.64
CA GLU A 115 18.15 0.95 1.25
C GLU A 115 19.00 -0.11 1.96
N ASN A 116 20.32 -0.04 1.82
CA ASN A 116 21.24 -0.84 2.62
C ASN A 116 21.33 -0.15 4.00
N VAL A 117 20.59 -0.64 4.98
CA VAL A 117 20.77 -0.19 6.37
C VAL A 117 22.12 -0.76 6.80
N ARG A 118 23.19 0.00 6.60
CA ARG A 118 24.49 -0.30 7.22
C ARG A 118 24.26 -0.19 8.73
N VAL A 119 23.92 -1.32 9.35
CA VAL A 119 24.01 -1.51 10.80
C VAL A 119 25.48 -1.57 11.18
#